data_AF-A0A060YBR5-F1
#
_entry.id   AF-A0A060YBR5-F1
#
_cell.length_a   1.000
_cell.length_b   1.000
_cell.length_c   1.000
_cell.angle_alpha   90.00
_cell.angle_beta   90.00
_cell.angle_gamma   90.00
#
_symmetry.space_group_name_H-M   'P 1'
#
loop_
_entity.id
_entity.type
_entity.pdbx_description
1 polymer ?
#
loop_
_entity_poly.entity_id
_entity_poly.type
_entity_poly.pdbx_seq_one_letter_code
_entity_poly.pdbx_strand_id
1 'polypeptide(L)'
;MVIDCVYMIMWFIPLQLQGSIMVGSLFQVLVGFSGLIGLFMRFIGPLTIAPTISLIGLSLYDSAGMNAGNHWGISTMTTALIILFSQYLRHIPVPFPTYSKTKKLHTTKIYIFQILPVLLGITLSWLICYIFTISDVLPSQPGQYGYLARTDLKGDVIVQAPWFRFPYPGQWGLPTVSLAGVVGILAGVISSMIESVGDYHACARLSGAPPPPKHAINRGIGIEGLGCLLAGAWGTGNGTTSYSENVGALGITKVGSRMVIIAGGVLLIIMGLFGKIGAIFTTIPTPVVGGMFLVMFGVISAAGVSNLQYADMNSSRNIFIFGFSMFSGLVIPNWIFKNPDAIATGVVELDQLLQVLLTTSMFVGGFFGFFLDNTIPGTKRERGITAWNKIHLDDSSNTLESSEVYNLPFGISSCLSSYTWVRYVPFLPLNAPSSQDKPGVDSLEAKKQPGKPEPSHIIRSVAL
;
A
#
# COMPACT_ATOMS: atom_id res chain seq x y z
N MET A 1 -23.07 19.10 28.95
CA MET A 1 -22.86 17.71 29.40
C MET A 1 -22.87 16.68 28.26
N VAL A 2 -23.95 16.50 27.48
CA VAL A 2 -23.94 15.55 26.32
C VAL A 2 -23.05 16.05 25.17
N ILE A 3 -23.05 17.36 24.91
CA ILE A 3 -22.16 18.00 23.92
C ILE A 3 -20.68 17.84 24.36
N ASP A 4 -20.36 18.12 25.62
CA ASP A 4 -19.01 17.94 26.16
C ASP A 4 -18.55 16.48 26.10
N CYS A 5 -19.46 15.51 26.28
CA CYS A 5 -19.14 14.09 26.20
C CYS A 5 -18.86 13.66 24.75
N VAL A 6 -19.62 14.15 23.76
CA VAL A 6 -19.38 13.88 22.33
C VAL A 6 -18.09 14.53 21.86
N TYR A 7 -17.81 15.78 22.26
CA TYR A 7 -16.52 16.42 21.98
C TYR A 7 -15.37 15.68 22.67
N MET A 8 -15.53 15.28 23.93
CA MET A 8 -14.52 14.50 24.65
C MET A 8 -14.23 13.18 23.93
N ILE A 9 -15.26 12.42 23.54
CA ILE A 9 -15.10 11.16 22.78
C ILE A 9 -14.44 11.42 21.41
N MET A 10 -14.85 12.47 20.70
CA MET A 10 -14.30 12.85 19.40
C MET A 10 -12.84 13.31 19.46
N TRP A 11 -12.38 13.85 20.60
CA TRP A 11 -10.98 14.21 20.85
C TRP A 11 -10.14 13.07 21.44
N PHE A 12 -10.76 12.17 22.23
CA PHE A 12 -10.06 11.07 22.90
C PHE A 12 -9.72 9.91 21.96
N ILE A 13 -10.62 9.60 21.00
CA ILE A 13 -10.42 8.53 20.01
C ILE A 13 -9.17 8.79 19.14
N PRO A 14 -8.95 10.00 18.59
CA PRO A 14 -7.73 10.32 17.84
C PRO A 14 -6.44 10.16 18.65
N LEU A 15 -6.44 10.54 19.93
CA LEU A 15 -5.27 10.42 20.81
C LEU A 15 -4.94 8.98 21.17
N GLN A 16 -5.97 8.16 21.41
CA GLN A 16 -5.81 6.72 21.64
C GLN A 16 -5.31 6.00 20.39
N LEU A 17 -5.86 6.35 19.23
CA LEU A 17 -5.44 5.81 17.94
C LEU A 17 -3.98 6.17 17.66
N GLN A 18 -3.61 7.44 17.91
CA GLN A 18 -2.24 7.92 17.77
C GLN A 18 -1.25 7.11 18.61
N GLY A 19 -1.51 6.94 19.91
CA GLY A 19 -0.62 6.16 20.77
C GLY A 19 -0.60 4.68 20.42
N SER A 20 -1.75 4.12 20.02
CA SER A 20 -1.85 2.73 19.57
C SER A 20 -1.06 2.47 18.29
N ILE A 21 -1.11 3.39 17.31
CA ILE A 21 -0.30 3.34 16.08
C ILE A 21 1.19 3.38 16.44
N MET A 22 1.60 4.31 17.31
CA MET A 22 3.00 4.42 17.73
C MET A 22 3.50 3.12 18.37
N VAL A 23 2.77 2.58 19.36
CA VAL A 23 3.18 1.34 20.04
C VAL A 23 3.13 0.13 19.09
N GLY A 24 2.09 -0.03 18.28
CA GLY A 24 1.99 -1.11 17.31
C GLY A 24 3.08 -1.05 16.23
N SER A 25 3.48 0.15 15.82
CA SER A 25 4.56 0.34 14.84
C SER A 25 5.94 0.00 15.38
N LEU A 26 6.18 0.12 16.70
CA LEU A 26 7.43 -0.34 17.31
C LEU A 26 7.63 -1.84 17.10
N PHE A 27 6.55 -2.63 17.14
CA PHE A 27 6.63 -4.05 16.78
C PHE A 27 7.09 -4.24 15.33
N GLN A 28 6.54 -3.48 14.38
CA GLN A 28 6.98 -3.53 12.97
C GLN A 28 8.45 -3.18 12.80
N VAL A 29 8.91 -2.12 13.48
CA VAL A 29 10.31 -1.69 13.49
C VAL A 29 11.22 -2.80 14.02
N LEU A 30 10.83 -3.41 15.15
CA LEU A 30 11.58 -4.51 15.76
C LEU A 30 11.62 -5.73 14.83
N VAL A 31 10.50 -6.15 14.25
CA VAL A 31 10.43 -7.29 13.32
C VAL A 31 11.25 -7.05 12.05
N GLY A 32 11.17 -5.85 11.48
CA GLY A 32 11.92 -5.47 10.30
C GLY A 32 13.43 -5.47 10.55
N PHE A 33 13.91 -4.74 11.55
CA PHE A 33 15.35 -4.61 11.82
C PHE A 33 15.97 -5.82 12.53
N SER A 34 15.20 -6.70 13.17
CA SER A 34 15.71 -7.98 13.72
C SER A 34 15.88 -9.07 12.66
N GLY A 35 15.32 -8.89 11.46
CA GLY A 35 15.35 -9.87 10.39
C GLY A 35 14.42 -11.07 10.58
N LEU A 36 13.50 -11.00 11.54
CA LEU A 36 12.47 -12.02 11.78
C LEU A 36 11.60 -12.27 10.55
N ILE A 37 11.30 -11.23 9.76
CA ILE A 37 10.48 -11.37 8.56
C ILE A 37 11.12 -12.35 7.56
N GLY A 38 12.45 -12.32 7.39
CA GLY A 38 13.18 -13.26 6.54
C GLY A 38 13.09 -14.74 6.98
N LEU A 39 12.74 -15.01 8.25
CA LEU A 39 12.43 -16.35 8.75
C LEU A 39 10.98 -16.74 8.45
N PHE A 40 10.03 -15.81 8.64
CA PHE A 40 8.61 -16.02 8.33
C PHE A 40 8.32 -16.20 6.83
N MET A 41 9.13 -15.59 5.96
CA MET A 41 9.05 -15.74 4.50
C MET A 41 9.06 -17.19 4.02
N ARG A 42 9.61 -18.14 4.80
CA ARG A 42 9.60 -19.56 4.46
C ARG A 42 8.21 -20.20 4.55
N PHE A 43 7.32 -19.62 5.34
CA PHE A 43 5.99 -20.14 5.66
C PHE A 43 4.86 -19.35 4.99
N ILE A 44 5.16 -18.14 4.54
CA ILE A 44 4.21 -17.26 3.84
C ILE A 44 4.25 -17.60 2.34
N GLY A 45 3.15 -18.12 1.83
CA GLY A 45 2.98 -18.43 0.41
C GLY A 45 1.90 -17.58 -0.27
N PRO A 46 1.72 -17.73 -1.59
CA PRO A 46 0.65 -17.07 -2.34
C PRO A 46 -0.75 -17.30 -1.76
N LEU A 47 -0.99 -18.47 -1.17
CA LEU A 47 -2.27 -18.85 -0.54
C LEU A 47 -2.52 -18.12 0.79
N THR A 48 -1.49 -17.54 1.40
CA THR A 48 -1.62 -16.65 2.56
C THR A 48 -1.80 -15.19 2.10
N ILE A 49 -0.99 -14.76 1.13
CA ILE A 49 -0.98 -13.37 0.64
C ILE A 49 -2.29 -13.02 -0.06
N ALA A 50 -2.79 -13.90 -0.93
CA ALA A 50 -3.99 -13.64 -1.72
C ALA A 50 -5.24 -13.31 -0.87
N PRO A 51 -5.67 -14.15 0.12
CA PRO A 51 -6.81 -13.80 0.94
C PRO A 51 -6.57 -12.57 1.81
N THR A 52 -5.35 -12.37 2.32
CA THR A 52 -4.99 -11.19 3.12
C THR A 52 -5.26 -9.90 2.33
N ILE A 53 -4.64 -9.76 1.15
CA ILE A 53 -4.78 -8.55 0.31
C ILE A 53 -6.20 -8.43 -0.24
N SER A 54 -6.81 -9.53 -0.69
CA SER A 54 -8.15 -9.47 -1.26
C SER A 54 -9.20 -8.99 -0.26
N LEU A 55 -9.04 -9.34 1.02
CA LEU A 55 -9.95 -8.93 2.08
C LEU A 55 -9.74 -7.49 2.55
N ILE A 56 -8.58 -6.87 2.30
CA ILE A 56 -8.41 -5.41 2.50
C ILE A 56 -9.43 -4.66 1.66
N GLY A 57 -9.50 -4.97 0.36
CA GLY A 57 -10.47 -4.35 -0.54
C GLY A 57 -11.91 -4.77 -0.23
N LEU A 58 -12.17 -6.08 -0.13
CA LEU A 58 -13.54 -6.57 0.06
C LEU A 58 -14.16 -6.13 1.38
N SER A 59 -13.42 -6.07 2.48
CA SER A 59 -13.99 -5.72 3.80
C SER A 59 -14.49 -4.27 3.89
N LEU A 60 -14.04 -3.40 2.98
CA LEU A 60 -14.45 -2.00 2.92
C LEU A 60 -15.71 -1.76 2.05
N TYR A 61 -16.43 -2.83 1.67
CA TYR A 61 -17.64 -2.74 0.86
C TYR A 61 -18.73 -1.86 1.50
N ASP A 62 -18.87 -1.92 2.83
CA ASP A 62 -19.91 -1.16 3.55
C ASP A 62 -19.62 0.33 3.51
N SER A 63 -18.36 0.72 3.74
CA SER A 63 -17.90 2.11 3.60
C SER A 63 -18.07 2.62 2.16
N ALA A 64 -17.73 1.81 1.16
CA ALA A 64 -17.95 2.18 -0.24
C ALA A 64 -19.44 2.36 -0.55
N GLY A 65 -20.29 1.43 -0.09
CA GLY A 65 -21.73 1.47 -0.27
C GLY A 65 -22.40 2.66 0.41
N MET A 66 -22.04 2.96 1.66
CA MET A 66 -22.57 4.10 2.41
C MET A 66 -22.16 5.43 1.78
N ASN A 67 -20.90 5.57 1.37
CA ASN A 67 -20.42 6.78 0.72
C ASN A 67 -21.06 6.97 -0.66
N ALA A 68 -21.15 5.89 -1.45
CA ALA A 68 -21.76 5.92 -2.77
C ALA A 68 -23.28 6.17 -2.72
N GLY A 69 -23.94 5.60 -1.70
CA GLY A 69 -25.38 5.68 -1.46
C GLY A 69 -25.89 7.07 -1.11
N ASN A 70 -25.00 7.99 -0.73
CA ASN A 70 -25.37 9.40 -0.56
C ASN A 70 -25.89 10.03 -1.86
N HIS A 71 -25.39 9.56 -3.02
CA HIS A 71 -25.95 9.88 -4.34
C HIS A 71 -25.44 8.90 -5.41
N TRP A 72 -26.18 7.82 -5.69
CA TRP A 72 -25.83 6.80 -6.69
C TRP A 72 -25.53 7.35 -8.08
N GLY A 73 -26.26 8.37 -8.56
CA GLY A 73 -26.00 8.96 -9.88
C GLY A 73 -24.58 9.52 -10.05
N ILE A 74 -24.10 10.30 -9.07
CA ILE A 74 -22.75 10.89 -9.06
C ILE A 74 -21.68 9.83 -8.80
N SER A 75 -21.95 8.86 -7.92
CA SER A 75 -21.06 7.73 -7.66
C SER A 75 -20.84 6.88 -8.91
N THR A 76 -21.94 6.54 -9.61
CA THR A 76 -21.90 5.79 -10.88
C THR A 76 -21.23 6.60 -11.98
N MET A 77 -21.50 7.90 -12.08
CA MET A 77 -20.80 8.78 -13.02
C MET A 77 -19.30 8.80 -12.76
N THR A 78 -18.88 8.95 -11.51
CA THR A 78 -17.46 8.92 -11.12
C THR A 78 -16.81 7.60 -11.48
N THR A 79 -17.49 6.49 -11.16
CA THR A 79 -17.05 5.13 -11.52
C THR A 79 -16.89 4.99 -13.04
N ALA A 80 -17.90 5.41 -13.81
CA ALA A 80 -17.90 5.35 -15.26
C ALA A 80 -16.77 6.19 -15.87
N LEU A 81 -16.52 7.39 -15.36
CA LEU A 81 -15.40 8.24 -15.79
C LEU A 81 -14.05 7.59 -15.50
N ILE A 82 -13.86 7.02 -14.30
CA ILE A 82 -12.62 6.31 -13.96
C ILE A 82 -12.42 5.09 -14.87
N ILE A 83 -13.46 4.31 -15.15
CA ILE A 83 -13.39 3.15 -16.06
C ILE A 83 -13.09 3.61 -17.49
N LEU A 84 -13.78 4.66 -17.97
CA LEU A 84 -13.56 5.25 -19.29
C LEU A 84 -12.10 5.68 -19.46
N PHE A 85 -11.56 6.41 -18.49
CA PHE A 85 -10.17 6.89 -18.52
C PHE A 85 -9.16 5.74 -18.39
N SER A 86 -9.36 4.84 -17.43
CA SER A 86 -8.38 3.78 -17.15
C SER A 86 -8.37 2.63 -18.16
N GLN A 87 -9.51 2.27 -18.75
CA GLN A 87 -9.63 1.09 -19.62
C GLN A 87 -9.77 1.46 -21.10
N TYR A 88 -10.63 2.42 -21.43
CA TYR A 88 -10.98 2.71 -22.82
C TYR A 88 -10.08 3.79 -23.45
N LEU A 89 -9.80 4.88 -22.73
CA LEU A 89 -8.99 6.00 -23.24
C LEU A 89 -7.50 5.87 -22.91
N ARG A 90 -7.09 4.76 -22.28
CA ARG A 90 -5.74 4.51 -21.81
C ARG A 90 -4.66 4.76 -22.86
N HIS A 91 -4.89 4.33 -24.10
CA HIS A 91 -3.90 4.41 -25.18
C HIS A 91 -4.06 5.65 -26.06
N ILE A 92 -4.92 6.60 -25.69
CA ILE A 92 -5.10 7.83 -26.47
C ILE A 92 -4.06 8.87 -26.04
N PRO A 93 -3.14 9.26 -26.93
CA PRO A 93 -2.19 10.32 -26.63
C PRO A 93 -2.89 11.68 -26.65
N VAL A 94 -2.79 12.43 -25.55
CA VAL A 94 -3.27 13.81 -25.48
C VAL A 94 -2.10 14.75 -25.81
N PRO A 95 -2.27 15.73 -26.71
CA PRO A 95 -1.26 16.74 -26.97
C PRO A 95 -1.08 17.62 -25.74
N PHE A 96 0.09 17.58 -25.11
CA PHE A 96 0.43 18.40 -23.96
C PHE A 96 1.54 19.40 -24.31
N PRO A 97 1.40 20.69 -23.98
CA PRO A 97 2.43 21.68 -24.23
C PRO A 97 3.61 21.46 -23.27
N THR A 98 4.76 21.06 -23.81
CA THR A 98 5.99 20.85 -23.04
C THR A 98 6.99 21.92 -23.39
N TYR A 99 7.59 22.52 -22.35
CA TYR A 99 8.70 23.45 -22.53
C TYR A 99 10.03 22.70 -22.40
N SER A 100 10.88 22.78 -23.42
CA SER A 100 12.26 22.29 -23.35
C SER A 100 13.24 23.41 -23.69
N LYS A 101 14.35 23.48 -22.94
CA LYS A 101 15.41 24.50 -23.15
C LYS A 101 15.96 24.50 -24.58
N THR A 102 15.92 23.36 -25.28
CA THR A 102 16.43 23.21 -26.66
C THR A 102 15.38 23.48 -27.74
N LYS A 103 14.09 23.20 -27.49
CA LYS A 103 13.02 23.31 -28.49
C LYS A 103 11.95 24.37 -28.19
N LYS A 104 12.13 25.20 -27.16
CA LYS A 104 11.12 26.13 -26.63
C LYS A 104 9.79 25.39 -26.36
N LEU A 105 8.65 26.04 -26.56
CA LEU A 105 7.31 25.44 -26.39
C LEU A 105 7.02 24.49 -27.56
N HIS A 106 6.91 23.20 -27.28
CA HIS A 106 6.55 22.19 -28.28
C HIS A 106 5.53 21.20 -27.72
N THR A 107 4.62 20.73 -28.55
CA THR A 107 3.57 19.80 -28.13
C THR A 107 4.12 18.38 -28.12
N THR A 108 4.08 17.73 -26.95
CA THR A 108 4.47 16.32 -26.79
C THR A 108 3.22 15.48 -26.55
N LYS A 109 3.18 14.26 -27.11
CA LYS A 109 2.09 13.32 -26.89
C LYS A 109 2.27 12.63 -25.53
N ILE A 110 1.37 12.84 -24.58
CA ILE A 110 1.40 12.22 -23.24
C ILE A 110 0.13 11.38 -23.04
N TYR A 111 0.29 10.18 -22.47
CA TYR A 111 -0.81 9.28 -22.14
C TYR A 111 -1.40 9.60 -20.76
N ILE A 112 -2.05 10.77 -20.63
CA ILE A 112 -2.51 11.26 -19.32
C ILE A 112 -3.53 10.31 -18.65
N PHE A 113 -4.42 9.70 -19.45
CA PHE A 113 -5.43 8.74 -18.99
C PHE A 113 -4.82 7.44 -18.46
N GLN A 114 -3.61 7.10 -18.89
CA GLN A 114 -2.89 5.93 -18.38
C GLN A 114 -2.22 6.19 -17.03
N ILE A 115 -1.82 7.45 -16.76
CA ILE A 115 -1.04 7.83 -15.58
C ILE A 115 -1.93 8.31 -14.44
N LEU A 116 -2.97 9.11 -14.75
CA LEU A 116 -3.82 9.79 -13.77
C LEU A 116 -5.34 9.50 -13.95
N PRO A 117 -5.79 8.28 -14.30
CA PRO A 117 -7.21 8.05 -14.59
C PRO A 117 -8.13 8.34 -13.41
N VAL A 118 -7.73 7.92 -12.20
CA VAL A 118 -8.52 8.10 -10.98
C VAL A 118 -8.62 9.60 -10.62
N LEU A 119 -7.50 10.31 -10.63
CA LEU A 119 -7.46 11.74 -10.36
C LEU A 119 -8.30 12.52 -11.37
N LEU A 120 -8.18 12.23 -12.67
CA LEU A 120 -9.00 12.85 -13.71
C LEU A 120 -10.50 12.57 -13.50
N GLY A 121 -10.86 11.33 -13.16
CA GLY A 121 -12.24 10.95 -12.85
C GLY A 121 -12.81 11.77 -11.70
N ILE A 122 -12.08 11.87 -10.59
CA ILE A 122 -12.48 12.67 -9.42
C ILE A 122 -12.59 14.15 -9.76
N THR A 123 -11.61 14.72 -10.46
CA THR A 123 -11.62 16.16 -10.80
C THR A 123 -12.79 16.52 -11.72
N LEU A 124 -13.09 15.69 -12.71
CA LEU A 124 -14.22 15.94 -13.60
C LEU A 124 -15.56 15.73 -12.88
N SER A 125 -15.68 14.69 -12.05
CA SER A 125 -16.86 14.50 -11.21
C SER A 125 -17.08 15.66 -10.24
N TRP A 126 -16.00 16.14 -9.60
CA TRP A 126 -16.06 17.31 -8.73
C TRP A 126 -16.52 18.54 -9.50
N LEU A 127 -16.01 18.78 -10.71
CA LEU A 127 -16.42 19.90 -11.56
C LEU A 127 -17.90 19.82 -11.92
N ILE A 128 -18.41 18.63 -12.24
CA ILE A 128 -19.84 18.42 -12.52
C ILE A 128 -20.68 18.66 -11.25
N CYS A 129 -20.23 18.17 -10.09
CA CYS A 129 -20.90 18.45 -8.81
C CYS A 129 -20.91 19.94 -8.49
N TYR A 130 -19.81 20.65 -8.78
CA TYR A 130 -19.70 22.09 -8.63
C TYR A 130 -20.71 22.81 -9.53
N ILE A 131 -20.82 22.44 -10.81
CA ILE A 131 -21.82 22.97 -11.74
C ILE A 131 -23.24 22.73 -11.21
N PHE A 132 -23.54 21.52 -10.72
CA PHE A 132 -24.86 21.21 -10.15
C PHE A 132 -25.14 21.94 -8.83
N THR A 133 -24.09 22.28 -8.08
CA THR A 133 -24.20 23.07 -6.84
C THR A 133 -24.57 24.51 -7.18
N ILE A 134 -23.90 25.14 -8.16
CA ILE A 134 -24.17 26.54 -8.56
C ILE A 134 -25.47 26.70 -9.34
N SER A 135 -25.94 25.66 -10.02
CA SER A 135 -27.20 25.65 -10.76
C SER A 135 -28.40 25.25 -9.90
N ASP A 136 -28.21 25.09 -8.58
CA ASP A 136 -29.22 24.65 -7.60
C ASP A 136 -30.00 23.38 -8.00
N VAL A 137 -29.33 22.47 -8.72
CA VAL A 137 -29.88 21.15 -9.07
C VAL A 137 -29.82 20.19 -7.88
N LEU A 138 -28.82 20.36 -7.01
CA LEU A 138 -28.66 19.56 -5.79
C LEU A 138 -29.40 20.20 -4.61
N PRO A 139 -30.10 19.40 -3.78
CA PRO A 139 -30.92 19.93 -2.70
C PRO A 139 -30.09 20.58 -1.60
N SER A 140 -30.57 21.71 -1.07
CA SER A 140 -29.88 22.46 0.00
C SER A 140 -30.26 22.02 1.42
N GLN A 141 -31.23 21.12 1.56
CA GLN A 141 -31.70 20.63 2.86
C GLN A 141 -30.91 19.40 3.33
N PRO A 142 -30.32 19.41 4.56
CA PRO A 142 -29.45 18.32 5.04
C PRO A 142 -30.04 16.91 5.08
N GLY A 143 -31.37 16.79 5.14
CA GLY A 143 -32.07 15.51 5.18
C GLY A 143 -32.46 14.94 3.81
N GLN A 144 -32.23 15.67 2.72
CA GLN A 144 -32.63 15.22 1.38
C GLN A 144 -31.51 14.44 0.69
N TYR A 145 -31.93 13.41 -0.06
CA TYR A 145 -31.03 12.61 -0.89
C TYR A 145 -30.28 13.49 -1.89
N GLY A 146 -28.95 13.40 -1.90
CA GLY A 146 -28.09 14.23 -2.74
C GLY A 146 -27.56 15.52 -2.10
N TYR A 147 -27.95 15.87 -0.87
CA TYR A 147 -27.37 17.02 -0.16
C TYR A 147 -25.84 16.91 -0.03
N LEU A 148 -25.35 15.73 0.36
CA LEU A 148 -23.92 15.43 0.52
C LEU A 148 -23.12 15.39 -0.80
N ALA A 149 -23.79 15.57 -1.94
CA ALA A 149 -23.15 15.73 -3.24
C ALA A 149 -22.71 17.18 -3.53
N ARG A 150 -23.17 18.14 -2.73
CA ARG A 150 -22.83 19.54 -2.92
C ARG A 150 -21.37 19.82 -2.56
N THR A 151 -20.77 20.77 -3.28
CA THR A 151 -19.35 21.16 -3.11
C THR A 151 -19.16 22.32 -2.14
N ASP A 152 -20.23 23.07 -1.84
CA ASP A 152 -20.22 24.25 -0.98
C ASP A 152 -20.40 23.95 0.51
N LEU A 153 -20.71 22.70 0.88
CA LEU A 153 -20.94 22.28 2.28
C LEU A 153 -19.78 22.60 3.22
N LYS A 154 -18.57 22.69 2.69
CA LYS A 154 -17.34 22.99 3.44
C LYS A 154 -16.60 24.20 2.85
N GLY A 155 -17.30 25.09 2.15
CA GLY A 155 -16.71 26.28 1.53
C GLY A 155 -15.99 27.18 2.53
N ASP A 156 -16.55 27.33 3.73
CA ASP A 156 -15.95 28.11 4.83
C ASP A 156 -14.58 27.58 5.26
N VAL A 157 -14.35 26.27 5.14
CA VAL A 157 -13.07 25.63 5.47
C VAL A 157 -11.97 26.15 4.55
N ILE A 158 -12.26 26.41 3.27
CA ILE A 158 -11.29 27.00 2.34
C ILE A 158 -10.92 28.41 2.80
N VAL A 159 -11.88 29.23 3.20
CA VAL A 159 -11.63 30.62 3.63
C VAL A 159 -10.83 30.65 4.93
N GLN A 160 -11.23 29.84 5.92
CA GLN A 160 -10.64 29.80 7.25
C GLN A 160 -9.27 29.09 7.29
N ALA A 161 -8.98 28.18 6.36
CA ALA A 161 -7.72 27.45 6.36
C ALA A 161 -6.51 28.40 6.22
N PRO A 162 -5.46 28.27 7.04
CA PRO A 162 -4.26 29.08 6.87
C PRO A 162 -3.56 28.72 5.56
N TRP A 163 -2.89 29.71 4.96
CA TRP A 163 -2.07 29.48 3.76
C TRP A 163 -0.90 28.55 4.04
N PHE A 164 -0.23 28.75 5.16
CA PHE A 164 0.88 27.93 5.61
C PHE A 164 0.55 27.34 6.98
N ARG A 165 0.68 26.01 7.11
CA ARG A 165 0.57 25.28 8.36
C ARG A 165 1.73 24.31 8.43
N PHE A 166 2.59 24.48 9.43
CA PHE A 166 3.66 23.53 9.70
C PHE A 166 3.12 22.44 10.65
N PRO A 167 2.94 21.19 10.19
CA PRO A 167 2.52 20.12 11.08
C PRO A 167 3.74 19.67 11.91
N TYR A 168 3.55 19.48 13.21
CA TYR A 168 4.60 19.06 14.14
C TYR A 168 4.12 17.87 15.00
N PRO A 169 5.04 17.05 15.54
CA PRO A 169 4.64 15.88 16.30
C PRO A 169 3.97 16.30 17.61
N GLY A 170 2.92 15.59 18.02
CA GLY A 170 2.16 15.90 19.23
C GLY A 170 1.24 17.12 19.13
N GLN A 171 1.01 17.68 17.94
CA GLN A 171 0.13 18.85 17.74
C GLN A 171 -1.33 18.65 18.19
N TRP A 172 -1.76 17.39 18.31
CA TRP A 172 -3.12 17.04 18.71
C TRP A 172 -3.26 16.74 20.21
N GLY A 173 -2.15 16.74 20.96
CA GLY A 173 -2.09 16.40 22.38
C GLY A 173 -1.11 15.25 22.68
N LEU A 174 -1.02 14.87 23.96
CA LEU A 174 -0.20 13.73 24.40
C LEU A 174 -0.88 12.41 23.99
N PRO A 175 -0.17 11.51 23.28
CA PRO A 175 -0.72 10.22 22.89
C PRO A 175 -1.14 9.39 24.11
N THR A 176 -2.34 8.80 24.03
CA THR A 176 -2.80 7.81 25.01
C THR A 176 -2.80 6.43 24.37
N VAL A 177 -2.65 5.38 25.17
CA VAL A 177 -2.54 4.01 24.65
C VAL A 177 -3.66 3.19 25.26
N SER A 178 -4.39 2.45 24.42
CA SER A 178 -5.34 1.43 24.85
C SER A 178 -4.87 0.06 24.38
N LEU A 179 -4.98 -0.95 25.24
CA LEU A 179 -4.54 -2.30 24.90
C LEU A 179 -5.28 -2.84 23.67
N ALA A 180 -6.61 -2.66 23.62
CA ALA A 180 -7.44 -3.02 22.48
C ALA A 180 -7.00 -2.33 21.18
N GLY A 181 -6.69 -1.03 21.25
CA GLY A 181 -6.19 -0.27 20.11
C GLY A 181 -4.84 -0.78 19.61
N VAL A 182 -3.90 -1.06 20.53
CA VAL A 182 -2.57 -1.61 20.18
C VAL A 182 -2.70 -2.96 19.49
N VAL A 183 -3.55 -3.84 20.00
CA VAL A 183 -3.80 -5.16 19.38
C VAL A 183 -4.38 -5.01 17.98
N GLY A 184 -5.33 -4.10 17.78
CA GLY A 184 -5.92 -3.85 16.46
C GLY A 184 -4.93 -3.32 15.45
N ILE A 185 -4.12 -2.34 15.87
CA ILE A 185 -3.01 -1.87 15.05
C ILE A 185 -2.01 -3.00 14.79
N LEU A 186 -1.71 -3.85 15.76
CA LEU A 186 -0.78 -4.98 15.57
C LEU A 186 -1.28 -5.96 14.50
N ALA A 187 -2.57 -6.29 14.51
CA ALA A 187 -3.19 -7.09 13.45
C ALA A 187 -3.08 -6.41 12.09
N GLY A 188 -3.34 -5.09 12.07
CA GLY A 188 -3.16 -4.20 10.93
C GLY A 188 -1.77 -4.28 10.32
N VAL A 189 -0.77 -4.03 11.17
CA VAL A 189 0.66 -4.05 10.89
C VAL A 189 1.12 -5.41 10.39
N ILE A 190 0.69 -6.52 11.01
CA ILE A 190 1.06 -7.87 10.56
C ILE A 190 0.59 -8.13 9.14
N SER A 191 -0.67 -7.79 8.85
CA SER A 191 -1.23 -7.94 7.51
C SER A 191 -0.55 -7.01 6.50
N SER A 192 -0.27 -5.76 6.88
CA SER A 192 0.49 -4.81 6.04
C SER A 192 1.91 -5.33 5.74
N MET A 193 2.60 -5.95 6.70
CA MET A 193 3.91 -6.56 6.43
C MET A 193 3.83 -7.66 5.36
N ILE A 194 2.77 -8.49 5.38
CA ILE A 194 2.55 -9.56 4.38
C ILE A 194 2.25 -8.96 3.00
N GLU A 195 1.43 -7.91 2.94
CA GLU A 195 1.13 -7.16 1.73
C GLU A 195 2.40 -6.51 1.14
N SER A 196 3.16 -5.77 1.95
CA SER A 196 4.38 -5.06 1.54
C SER A 196 5.45 -5.98 0.97
N VAL A 197 5.60 -7.20 1.51
CA VAL A 197 6.44 -8.22 0.91
C VAL A 197 6.02 -8.53 -0.53
N GLY A 198 4.72 -8.74 -0.76
CA GLY A 198 4.17 -8.97 -2.09
C GLY A 198 4.45 -7.81 -3.05
N ASP A 199 4.27 -6.59 -2.57
CA ASP A 199 4.55 -5.35 -3.31
C ASP A 199 6.04 -5.21 -3.68
N TYR A 200 6.96 -5.53 -2.79
CA TYR A 200 8.40 -5.47 -3.08
C TYR A 200 8.77 -6.40 -4.23
N HIS A 201 8.25 -7.63 -4.22
CA HIS A 201 8.46 -8.60 -5.29
C HIS A 201 7.80 -8.19 -6.61
N ALA A 202 6.59 -7.65 -6.55
CA ALA A 202 5.90 -7.12 -7.73
C ALA A 202 6.63 -5.92 -8.34
N CYS A 203 7.11 -5.00 -7.50
CA CYS A 203 7.87 -3.81 -7.89
C CYS A 203 9.20 -4.19 -8.55
N ALA A 204 9.96 -5.11 -7.96
CA ALA A 204 11.22 -5.60 -8.53
C ALA A 204 11.00 -6.20 -9.93
N ARG A 205 9.97 -7.04 -10.09
CA ARG A 205 9.61 -7.63 -11.37
C ARG A 205 9.22 -6.59 -12.41
N LEU A 206 8.36 -5.63 -12.06
CA LEU A 206 7.85 -4.63 -13.00
C LEU A 206 8.90 -3.59 -13.40
N SER A 207 9.88 -3.32 -12.52
CA SER A 207 11.04 -2.48 -12.81
C SER A 207 12.17 -3.23 -13.53
N GLY A 208 12.09 -4.56 -13.66
CA GLY A 208 13.16 -5.39 -14.20
C GLY A 208 14.40 -5.45 -13.30
N ALA A 209 14.25 -5.20 -12.00
CA ALA A 209 15.28 -5.36 -11.00
C ALA A 209 15.39 -6.83 -10.55
N PRO A 210 16.55 -7.28 -10.04
CA PRO A 210 16.66 -8.57 -9.40
C PRO A 210 15.71 -8.64 -8.20
N PRO A 211 15.22 -9.83 -7.83
CA PRO A 211 14.36 -10.01 -6.67
C PRO A 211 14.99 -9.45 -5.38
N PRO A 212 14.19 -8.91 -4.45
CA PRO A 212 14.72 -8.28 -3.26
C PRO A 212 15.34 -9.32 -2.32
N PRO A 213 16.63 -9.18 -1.94
CA PRO A 213 17.25 -10.07 -0.97
C PRO A 213 16.67 -9.84 0.42
N LYS A 214 16.85 -10.82 1.31
CA LYS A 214 16.30 -10.77 2.68
C LYS A 214 16.62 -9.48 3.43
N HIS A 215 17.87 -8.98 3.33
CA HIS A 215 18.26 -7.74 4.00
C HIS A 215 17.47 -6.52 3.50
N ALA A 216 17.07 -6.50 2.22
CA ALA A 216 16.35 -5.40 1.62
C ALA A 216 14.87 -5.44 2.06
N ILE A 217 14.28 -6.64 2.14
CA ILE A 217 12.94 -6.84 2.69
C ILE A 217 12.89 -6.43 4.16
N ASN A 218 13.82 -6.94 4.98
CA ASN A 218 13.96 -6.59 6.40
C ASN A 218 14.05 -5.07 6.60
N ARG A 219 14.90 -4.40 5.80
CA ARG A 219 15.06 -2.94 5.82
C ARG A 219 13.80 -2.21 5.37
N GLY A 220 13.12 -2.68 4.32
CA GLY A 220 11.87 -2.11 3.84
C GLY A 220 10.81 -2.09 4.93
N ILE A 221 10.55 -3.24 5.56
CA ILE A 221 9.59 -3.38 6.66
C ILE A 221 9.98 -2.52 7.87
N GLY A 222 11.27 -2.45 8.21
CA GLY A 222 11.75 -1.62 9.32
C GLY A 222 11.52 -0.12 9.06
N ILE A 223 11.77 0.36 7.83
CA ILE A 223 11.52 1.75 7.44
C ILE A 223 10.02 2.05 7.35
N GLU A 224 9.21 1.08 6.91
CA GLU A 224 7.75 1.19 6.91
C GLU A 224 7.20 1.33 8.33
N GLY A 225 7.69 0.52 9.28
CA GLY A 225 7.37 0.66 10.70
C GLY A 225 7.80 2.02 11.27
N LEU A 226 8.96 2.56 10.85
CA LEU A 226 9.38 3.90 11.24
C LEU A 226 8.45 4.97 10.65
N GLY A 227 7.99 4.77 9.41
CA GLY A 227 6.96 5.59 8.79
C GLY A 227 5.66 5.60 9.59
N CYS A 228 5.18 4.43 10.03
CA CYS A 228 4.01 4.28 10.90
C CYS A 228 4.21 5.01 12.24
N LEU A 229 5.40 4.90 12.84
CA LEU A 229 5.73 5.57 14.09
C LEU A 229 5.66 7.09 13.95
N LEU A 230 6.23 7.62 12.85
CA LEU A 230 6.19 9.05 12.54
C LEU A 230 4.77 9.52 12.19
N ALA A 231 4.00 8.72 11.46
CA ALA A 231 2.59 8.99 11.15
C ALA A 231 1.75 9.07 12.43
N GLY A 232 1.97 8.15 13.36
CA GLY A 232 1.47 8.22 14.73
C GLY A 232 1.91 9.51 15.42
N ALA A 233 3.20 9.81 15.48
CA ALA A 233 3.71 11.01 16.15
C ALA A 233 3.10 12.32 15.61
N TRP A 234 2.89 12.43 14.30
CA TRP A 234 2.22 13.58 13.64
C TRP A 234 0.69 13.58 13.76
N GLY A 235 0.10 12.49 14.26
CA GLY A 235 -1.34 12.30 14.43
C GLY A 235 -2.09 12.26 13.11
N THR A 236 -1.55 11.55 12.11
CA THR A 236 -2.22 11.38 10.80
C THR A 236 -3.46 10.48 10.88
N GLY A 237 -3.63 9.75 12.00
CA GLY A 237 -4.72 8.81 12.23
C GLY A 237 -4.62 7.50 11.43
N ASN A 238 -3.54 7.28 10.69
CA ASN A 238 -3.36 6.12 9.81
C ASN A 238 -1.91 5.63 9.84
N GLY A 239 -1.72 4.32 9.68
CA GLY A 239 -0.40 3.72 9.44
C GLY A 239 0.08 3.94 7.99
N THR A 240 1.35 3.68 7.73
CA THR A 240 1.94 3.71 6.39
C THR A 240 2.21 2.29 5.91
N THR A 241 1.95 2.01 4.63
CA THR A 241 2.25 0.72 4.01
C THR A 241 2.75 0.95 2.58
N SER A 242 3.25 -0.10 1.94
CA SER A 242 3.53 -0.09 0.51
C SER A 242 2.23 0.04 -0.29
N TYR A 243 2.22 0.87 -1.33
CA TYR A 243 1.04 1.13 -2.15
C TYR A 243 1.08 0.28 -3.43
N SER A 244 0.27 -0.78 -3.48
CA SER A 244 0.10 -1.64 -4.65
C SER A 244 -0.30 -0.87 -5.92
N GLU A 245 -1.03 0.25 -5.80
CA GLU A 245 -1.40 1.10 -6.94
C GLU A 245 -0.18 1.76 -7.58
N ASN A 246 0.80 2.19 -6.77
CA ASN A 246 2.05 2.76 -7.27
C ASN A 246 2.87 1.70 -7.99
N VAL A 247 2.87 0.45 -7.48
CA VAL A 247 3.47 -0.71 -8.15
C VAL A 247 2.77 -0.99 -9.48
N GLY A 248 1.45 -0.89 -9.53
CA GLY A 248 0.66 -0.95 -10.76
C GLY A 248 1.05 0.13 -11.76
N ALA A 249 1.12 1.40 -11.32
CA ALA A 249 1.52 2.53 -12.15
C ALA A 249 2.94 2.38 -12.71
N LEU A 250 3.87 1.81 -11.95
CA LEU A 250 5.21 1.45 -12.43
C LEU A 250 5.14 0.47 -13.61
N GLY A 251 4.35 -0.60 -13.49
CA GLY A 251 4.18 -1.60 -14.55
C GLY A 251 3.66 -1.01 -15.87
N ILE A 252 2.96 0.12 -15.77
CA ILE A 252 2.32 0.85 -16.85
C ILE A 252 3.23 1.92 -17.45
N THR A 253 3.82 2.77 -16.62
CA THR A 253 4.70 3.89 -17.02
C THR A 253 6.08 3.42 -17.47
N LYS A 254 6.50 2.23 -17.00
CA LYS A 254 7.86 1.70 -17.18
C LYS A 254 8.96 2.61 -16.62
N VAL A 255 8.62 3.50 -15.68
CA VAL A 255 9.57 4.39 -15.02
C VAL A 255 9.91 3.85 -13.63
N GLY A 256 10.98 3.05 -13.54
CA GLY A 256 11.49 2.45 -12.30
C GLY A 256 12.48 3.30 -11.51
N SER A 257 12.55 4.61 -11.76
CA SER A 257 13.54 5.49 -11.13
C SER A 257 13.13 5.88 -9.71
N ARG A 258 14.05 5.75 -8.74
CA ARG A 258 13.86 6.17 -7.35
C ARG A 258 13.63 7.67 -7.21
N MET A 259 14.24 8.46 -8.09
CA MET A 259 14.13 9.93 -8.06
C MET A 259 12.70 10.42 -8.29
N VAL A 260 11.90 9.66 -9.04
CA VAL A 260 10.47 9.98 -9.22
C VAL A 260 9.72 9.87 -7.91
N ILE A 261 10.00 8.83 -7.11
CA ILE A 261 9.36 8.62 -5.81
C ILE A 261 9.85 9.66 -4.80
N ILE A 262 11.15 9.99 -4.78
CA ILE A 262 11.71 11.03 -3.89
C ILE A 262 11.10 12.40 -4.23
N ALA A 263 11.08 12.79 -5.50
CA ALA A 263 10.48 14.04 -5.94
C ALA A 263 8.98 14.10 -5.61
N GLY A 264 8.26 12.99 -5.79
CA GLY A 264 6.86 12.86 -5.36
C GLY A 264 6.67 13.05 -3.86
N GLY A 265 7.52 12.43 -3.03
CA GLY A 265 7.49 12.59 -1.58
C GLY A 265 7.76 14.04 -1.14
N VAL A 266 8.77 14.70 -1.72
CA VAL A 266 9.05 16.12 -1.46
C VAL A 266 7.87 17.00 -1.88
N LEU A 267 7.26 16.73 -3.04
CA LEU A 267 6.08 17.46 -3.51
C LEU A 267 4.90 17.30 -2.53
N LEU A 268 4.64 16.07 -2.04
CA LEU A 268 3.58 15.80 -1.07
C LEU A 268 3.83 16.49 0.27
N ILE A 269 5.09 16.55 0.74
CA ILE A 269 5.47 17.32 1.93
C ILE A 269 5.16 18.79 1.72
N ILE A 270 5.58 19.38 0.60
CA ILE A 270 5.32 20.77 0.26
C ILE A 270 3.80 21.03 0.22
N MET A 271 3.04 20.16 -0.45
CA MET A 271 1.58 20.28 -0.50
C MET A 271 0.93 20.21 0.88
N GLY A 272 1.43 19.35 1.78
CA GLY A 272 0.96 19.23 3.16
C GLY A 272 1.21 20.49 4.01
N LEU A 273 2.20 21.31 3.67
CA LEU A 273 2.45 22.60 4.32
C LEU A 273 1.44 23.68 3.92
N PHE A 274 0.78 23.53 2.76
CA PHE A 274 -0.21 24.48 2.27
C PHE A 274 -1.62 24.08 2.72
N GLY A 275 -2.12 24.69 3.80
CA GLY A 275 -3.42 24.37 4.38
C GLY A 275 -4.60 24.52 3.42
N LYS A 276 -4.51 25.45 2.45
CA LYS A 276 -5.51 25.63 1.39
C LYS A 276 -5.64 24.40 0.48
N ILE A 277 -4.54 23.71 0.18
CA ILE A 277 -4.56 22.49 -0.64
C ILE A 277 -5.35 21.41 0.10
N GLY A 278 -5.08 21.22 1.39
CA GLY A 278 -5.86 20.33 2.25
C GLY A 278 -7.34 20.70 2.28
N ALA A 279 -7.67 21.99 2.41
CA ALA A 279 -9.07 22.45 2.41
C ALA A 279 -9.79 22.14 1.08
N ILE A 280 -9.13 22.29 -0.07
CA ILE A 280 -9.71 21.90 -1.38
C ILE A 280 -10.06 20.41 -1.39
N PHE A 281 -9.18 19.53 -0.90
CA PHE A 281 -9.48 18.10 -0.83
C PHE A 281 -10.72 17.79 0.04
N THR A 282 -10.97 18.57 1.10
CA THR A 282 -12.16 18.36 1.93
C THR A 282 -13.49 18.66 1.22
N THR A 283 -13.45 19.45 0.15
CA THR A 283 -14.63 19.81 -0.66
C THR A 283 -15.07 18.72 -1.63
N ILE A 284 -14.29 17.64 -1.76
CA ILE A 284 -14.68 16.51 -2.59
C ILE A 284 -15.95 15.89 -1.99
N PRO A 285 -17.07 15.86 -2.74
CA PRO A 285 -18.31 15.32 -2.21
C PRO A 285 -18.20 13.84 -1.88
N THR A 286 -18.85 13.42 -0.80
CA THR A 286 -18.88 12.03 -0.34
C THR A 286 -19.26 11.01 -1.43
N PRO A 287 -20.28 11.24 -2.29
CA PRO A 287 -20.58 10.30 -3.37
C PRO A 287 -19.49 10.18 -4.45
N VAL A 288 -18.69 11.23 -4.69
CA VAL A 288 -17.52 11.14 -5.59
C VAL A 288 -16.47 10.21 -4.98
N VAL A 289 -16.22 10.35 -3.68
CA VAL A 289 -15.34 9.44 -2.92
C VAL A 289 -15.88 8.01 -2.94
N GLY A 290 -17.20 7.83 -2.79
CA GLY A 290 -17.86 6.52 -2.89
C GLY A 290 -17.67 5.84 -4.25
N GLY A 291 -17.87 6.56 -5.36
CA GLY A 291 -17.62 6.05 -6.71
C GLY A 291 -16.15 5.66 -6.95
N MET A 292 -15.22 6.45 -6.40
CA MET A 292 -13.80 6.11 -6.41
C MET A 292 -13.51 4.81 -5.61
N PHE A 293 -14.09 4.66 -4.42
CA PHE A 293 -13.92 3.44 -3.59
C PHE A 293 -14.41 2.17 -4.28
N LEU A 294 -15.52 2.23 -5.02
CA LEU A 294 -16.00 1.07 -5.80
C LEU A 294 -14.94 0.53 -6.77
N VAL A 295 -14.21 1.42 -7.44
CA VAL A 295 -13.13 1.03 -8.35
C VAL A 295 -11.89 0.58 -7.58
N MET A 296 -11.43 1.39 -6.62
CA MET A 296 -10.16 1.13 -5.93
C MET A 296 -10.21 -0.16 -5.12
N PHE A 297 -11.23 -0.37 -4.29
CA PHE A 297 -11.36 -1.59 -3.50
C PHE A 297 -11.55 -2.84 -4.37
N GLY A 298 -12.23 -2.72 -5.51
CA GLY A 298 -12.31 -3.79 -6.50
C GLY A 298 -10.96 -4.17 -7.09
N VAL A 299 -10.14 -3.18 -7.47
CA VAL A 299 -8.79 -3.40 -8.02
C VAL A 299 -7.85 -3.97 -6.96
N ILE A 300 -7.87 -3.46 -5.73
CA ILE A 300 -7.09 -4.02 -4.60
C ILE A 300 -7.50 -5.49 -4.37
N SER A 301 -8.79 -5.78 -4.36
CA SER A 301 -9.30 -7.15 -4.20
C SER A 301 -8.75 -8.09 -5.27
N ALA A 302 -8.76 -7.63 -6.53
CA ALA A 302 -8.23 -8.38 -7.68
C ALA A 302 -6.69 -8.51 -7.65
N ALA A 303 -5.97 -7.51 -7.14
CA ALA A 303 -4.52 -7.57 -6.96
C ALA A 303 -4.15 -8.71 -5.98
N GLY A 304 -4.90 -8.87 -4.89
CA GLY A 304 -4.77 -10.02 -4.00
C GLY A 304 -4.97 -11.35 -4.73
N VAL A 305 -6.07 -11.50 -5.46
CA VAL A 305 -6.38 -12.72 -6.25
C VAL A 305 -5.29 -13.01 -7.27
N SER A 306 -4.69 -11.99 -7.89
CA SER A 306 -3.63 -12.16 -8.89
C SER A 306 -2.38 -12.87 -8.34
N ASN A 307 -2.15 -12.85 -7.02
CA ASN A 307 -1.04 -13.61 -6.42
C ASN A 307 -1.24 -15.12 -6.54
N LEU A 308 -2.48 -15.61 -6.70
CA LEU A 308 -2.76 -17.02 -6.93
C LEU A 308 -2.18 -17.54 -8.26
N GLN A 309 -1.77 -16.67 -9.19
CA GLN A 309 -1.09 -17.08 -10.43
C GLN A 309 0.20 -17.88 -10.17
N TYR A 310 0.78 -17.77 -8.96
CA TYR A 310 1.97 -18.50 -8.56
C TYR A 310 1.66 -19.87 -7.95
N ALA A 311 0.42 -20.11 -7.51
CA ALA A 311 -0.02 -21.37 -6.93
C ALA A 311 -0.75 -22.23 -7.97
N ASP A 312 -0.74 -23.55 -7.80
CA ASP A 312 -1.51 -24.43 -8.66
C ASP A 312 -2.99 -24.44 -8.25
N MET A 313 -3.81 -23.62 -8.91
CA MET A 313 -5.24 -23.53 -8.64
C MET A 313 -6.06 -24.67 -9.27
N ASN A 314 -5.45 -25.65 -9.92
CA ASN A 314 -6.14 -26.89 -10.30
C ASN A 314 -6.20 -27.90 -9.13
N SER A 315 -5.42 -27.69 -8.08
CA SER A 315 -5.45 -28.53 -6.89
C SER A 315 -6.68 -28.22 -6.02
N SER A 316 -7.44 -29.27 -5.68
CA SER A 316 -8.57 -29.18 -4.75
C SER A 316 -8.16 -28.64 -3.38
N ARG A 317 -6.93 -28.95 -2.93
CA ARG A 317 -6.34 -28.41 -1.69
C ARG A 317 -6.28 -26.90 -1.73
N ASN A 318 -5.71 -26.33 -2.79
CA ASN A 318 -5.47 -24.91 -2.89
C ASN A 318 -6.78 -24.11 -3.07
N ILE A 319 -7.70 -24.65 -3.89
CA ILE A 319 -9.06 -24.11 -4.03
C ILE A 319 -9.75 -24.05 -2.66
N PHE A 320 -9.69 -25.14 -1.88
CA PHE A 320 -10.30 -25.20 -0.56
C PHE A 320 -9.68 -24.18 0.41
N ILE A 321 -8.35 -24.14 0.50
CA ILE A 321 -7.64 -23.19 1.39
C ILE A 321 -8.04 -21.76 1.07
N PHE A 322 -7.95 -21.37 -0.19
CA PHE A 322 -8.28 -20.01 -0.62
C PHE A 322 -9.75 -19.68 -0.36
N GLY A 323 -10.67 -20.55 -0.81
CA GLY A 323 -12.12 -20.33 -0.68
C GLY A 323 -12.56 -20.23 0.78
N PHE A 324 -12.10 -21.16 1.64
CA PHE A 324 -12.41 -21.14 3.07
C PHE A 324 -11.87 -19.89 3.76
N SER A 325 -10.63 -19.48 3.44
CA SER A 325 -9.99 -18.31 4.04
C SER A 325 -10.70 -17.01 3.67
N MET A 326 -11.06 -16.86 2.38
CA MET A 326 -11.83 -15.71 1.89
C MET A 326 -13.19 -15.61 2.56
N PHE A 327 -13.94 -16.71 2.58
CA PHE A 327 -15.30 -16.70 3.12
C PHE A 327 -15.30 -16.48 4.63
N SER A 328 -14.41 -17.15 5.37
CA SER A 328 -14.25 -16.96 6.81
C SER A 328 -13.85 -15.53 7.18
N GLY A 329 -12.99 -14.91 6.37
CA GLY A 329 -12.57 -13.51 6.52
C GLY A 329 -13.68 -12.48 6.29
N LEU A 330 -14.82 -12.86 5.71
CA LEU A 330 -16.01 -12.02 5.62
C LEU A 330 -17.05 -12.39 6.70
N VAL A 331 -17.30 -13.69 6.88
CA VAL A 331 -18.35 -14.19 7.77
C VAL A 331 -18.06 -13.92 9.24
N ILE A 332 -16.84 -14.23 9.70
CA ILE A 332 -16.50 -14.12 11.13
C ILE A 332 -16.57 -12.66 11.59
N PRO A 333 -15.91 -11.70 10.91
CA PRO A 333 -16.06 -10.29 11.25
C PRO A 333 -17.51 -9.81 11.25
N ASN A 334 -18.28 -10.15 10.20
CA ASN A 334 -19.68 -9.72 10.09
C ASN A 334 -20.53 -10.25 11.26
N TRP A 335 -20.31 -11.51 11.65
CA TRP A 335 -21.03 -12.11 12.77
C TRP A 335 -20.65 -11.48 14.11
N ILE A 336 -19.36 -11.20 14.35
CA ILE A 336 -18.90 -10.52 15.58
C ILE A 336 -19.45 -9.09 15.65
N PHE A 337 -19.46 -8.34 14.54
CA PHE A 337 -20.05 -7.00 14.50
C PHE A 337 -21.54 -6.99 14.87
N LYS A 338 -22.28 -8.04 14.50
CA LYS A 338 -23.70 -8.19 14.84
C LYS A 338 -23.93 -8.73 16.25
N ASN A 339 -22.92 -9.35 16.86
CA ASN A 339 -23.01 -9.99 18.17
C ASN A 339 -21.83 -9.56 19.06
N PRO A 340 -21.75 -8.28 19.47
CA PRO A 340 -20.60 -7.75 20.21
C PRO A 340 -20.41 -8.40 21.58
N ASP A 341 -21.49 -8.87 22.21
CA ASP A 341 -21.46 -9.50 23.54
C ASP A 341 -21.18 -11.01 23.49
N ALA A 342 -20.92 -11.58 22.30
CA ALA A 342 -20.72 -13.03 22.16
C ALA A 342 -19.39 -13.51 22.73
N ILE A 343 -18.36 -12.65 22.79
CA ILE A 343 -17.06 -12.97 23.37
C ILE A 343 -17.05 -12.51 24.83
N ALA A 344 -17.30 -13.45 25.73
CA ALA A 344 -17.30 -13.23 27.17
C ALA A 344 -16.48 -14.32 27.87
N THR A 345 -15.15 -14.25 27.75
CA THR A 345 -14.22 -15.19 28.40
C THR A 345 -14.05 -14.90 29.89
N GLY A 346 -14.54 -13.74 30.37
CA GLY A 346 -14.42 -13.28 31.75
C GLY A 346 -13.16 -12.45 32.03
N VAL A 347 -12.27 -12.31 31.03
CA VAL A 347 -11.11 -11.43 31.07
C VAL A 347 -11.32 -10.34 30.02
N VAL A 348 -11.55 -9.11 30.48
CA VAL A 348 -11.92 -7.97 29.63
C VAL A 348 -10.86 -7.71 28.55
N GLU A 349 -9.59 -7.84 28.91
CA GLU A 349 -8.46 -7.63 28.01
C GLU A 349 -8.41 -8.68 26.88
N LEU A 350 -8.74 -9.93 27.21
CA LEU A 350 -8.77 -11.02 26.23
C LEU A 350 -9.98 -10.91 25.30
N ASP A 351 -11.13 -10.52 25.85
CA ASP A 351 -12.36 -10.31 25.09
C ASP A 351 -12.16 -9.20 24.05
N GLN A 352 -11.57 -8.08 24.47
CA GLN A 352 -11.21 -6.99 23.56
C GLN A 352 -10.20 -7.42 22.49
N LEU A 353 -9.18 -8.18 22.87
CA LEU A 353 -8.17 -8.69 21.94
C LEU A 353 -8.83 -9.55 20.86
N LEU A 354 -9.63 -10.55 21.28
CA LEU A 354 -10.31 -11.46 20.37
C LEU A 354 -11.31 -10.73 19.49
N GLN A 355 -12.07 -9.78 20.05
CA GLN A 355 -13.03 -8.98 19.31
C GLN A 355 -12.34 -8.19 18.19
N VAL A 356 -11.23 -7.54 18.50
CA VAL A 356 -10.48 -6.74 17.51
C VAL A 356 -9.83 -7.61 16.43
N LEU A 357 -9.21 -8.74 16.80
CA LEU A 357 -8.62 -9.67 15.82
C LEU A 357 -9.69 -10.27 14.90
N LEU A 358 -10.82 -10.71 15.48
CA LEU A 358 -11.88 -11.40 14.73
C LEU A 358 -12.76 -10.44 13.92
N THR A 359 -12.78 -9.15 14.24
CA THR A 359 -13.41 -8.11 13.40
C THR A 359 -12.52 -7.63 12.25
N THR A 360 -11.22 -7.96 12.30
CA THR A 360 -10.26 -7.58 11.25
C THR A 360 -10.26 -8.63 10.12
N SER A 361 -11.04 -8.40 9.06
CA SER A 361 -11.18 -9.33 7.92
C SER A 361 -9.87 -9.82 7.32
N MET A 362 -8.95 -8.89 7.04
CA MET A 362 -7.65 -9.24 6.44
C MET A 362 -6.80 -10.15 7.35
N PHE A 363 -6.88 -9.96 8.68
CA PHE A 363 -6.21 -10.82 9.65
C PHE A 363 -6.86 -12.20 9.66
N VAL A 364 -8.18 -12.30 9.74
CA VAL A 364 -8.90 -13.59 9.78
C VAL A 364 -8.61 -14.41 8.53
N GLY A 365 -8.73 -13.81 7.33
CA GLY A 365 -8.46 -14.54 6.09
C GLY A 365 -6.98 -14.86 5.90
N GLY A 366 -6.08 -13.96 6.27
CA GLY A 366 -4.65 -14.23 6.26
C GLY A 366 -4.25 -15.34 7.23
N PHE A 367 -4.83 -15.36 8.43
CA PHE A 367 -4.61 -16.39 9.44
C PHE A 367 -5.05 -17.77 8.94
N PHE A 368 -6.27 -17.91 8.40
CA PHE A 368 -6.71 -19.20 7.85
C PHE A 368 -5.90 -19.61 6.63
N GLY A 369 -5.55 -18.67 5.75
CA GLY A 369 -4.71 -18.94 4.59
C GLY A 369 -3.33 -19.43 5.00
N PHE A 370 -2.73 -18.81 6.02
CA PHE A 370 -1.45 -19.23 6.61
C PHE A 370 -1.54 -20.59 7.30
N PHE A 371 -2.51 -20.75 8.19
CA PHE A 371 -2.66 -21.93 9.03
C PHE A 371 -2.95 -23.18 8.18
N LEU A 372 -3.91 -23.10 7.26
CA LEU A 372 -4.29 -24.22 6.42
C LEU A 372 -3.22 -24.55 5.38
N ASP A 373 -2.54 -23.56 4.82
CA ASP A 373 -1.46 -23.84 3.85
C ASP A 373 -0.25 -24.52 4.50
N ASN A 374 0.00 -24.29 5.80
CA ASN A 374 1.10 -24.94 6.50
C ASN A 374 0.71 -26.28 7.15
N THR A 375 -0.57 -26.50 7.46
CA THR A 375 -1.03 -27.74 8.12
C THR A 375 -1.51 -28.80 7.12
N ILE A 376 -2.15 -28.42 6.01
CA ILE A 376 -2.64 -29.38 5.02
C ILE A 376 -1.47 -29.89 4.17
N PRO A 377 -1.26 -31.22 4.07
CA PRO A 377 -0.19 -31.80 3.25
C PRO A 377 -0.25 -31.32 1.80
N GLY A 378 0.88 -30.89 1.25
CA GLY A 378 0.98 -30.40 -0.12
C GLY A 378 2.42 -30.19 -0.56
N THR A 379 2.69 -30.26 -1.86
CA THR A 379 4.06 -30.10 -2.36
C THR A 379 4.45 -28.62 -2.45
N LYS A 380 5.75 -28.30 -2.33
CA LYS A 380 6.23 -26.91 -2.49
C LYS A 380 5.97 -26.33 -3.88
N ARG A 381 5.76 -27.17 -4.90
CA ARG A 381 5.44 -26.72 -6.26
C ARG A 381 3.97 -26.34 -6.35
N GLU A 382 3.10 -27.20 -5.87
CA GLU A 382 1.65 -26.98 -5.77
C GLU A 382 1.32 -25.72 -4.96
N ARG A 383 2.00 -25.50 -3.82
CA ARG A 383 1.85 -24.28 -3.00
C ARG A 383 2.34 -23.00 -3.68
N GLY A 384 3.02 -23.09 -4.83
CA GLY A 384 3.66 -21.96 -5.50
C GLY A 384 4.96 -21.46 -4.86
N ILE A 385 5.35 -22.02 -3.71
CA ILE A 385 6.57 -21.68 -2.98
C ILE A 385 7.82 -21.94 -3.82
N THR A 386 7.82 -22.91 -4.74
CA THR A 386 8.99 -23.15 -5.61
C THR A 386 9.15 -22.09 -6.69
N ALA A 387 8.05 -21.63 -7.30
CA ALA A 387 8.11 -20.51 -8.25
C ALA A 387 8.49 -19.21 -7.54
N TRP A 388 7.94 -19.00 -6.35
CA TRP A 388 8.27 -17.90 -5.45
C TRP A 388 9.72 -17.95 -4.93
N ASN A 389 10.24 -19.14 -4.62
CA ASN A 389 11.61 -19.33 -4.15
C ASN A 389 12.63 -19.41 -5.28
N LYS A 390 12.26 -19.75 -6.52
CA LYS A 390 13.18 -19.69 -7.66
C LYS A 390 13.58 -18.24 -7.97
N ILE A 391 12.65 -17.32 -7.75
CA ILE A 391 12.90 -15.88 -7.64
C ILE A 391 13.88 -15.57 -6.48
N HIS A 392 13.84 -16.29 -5.36
CA HIS A 392 14.80 -16.16 -4.23
C HIS A 392 16.11 -16.97 -4.35
N LEU A 393 16.28 -17.91 -5.29
CA LEU A 393 17.42 -18.85 -5.34
C LEU A 393 18.44 -18.52 -6.45
N ASP A 394 18.05 -17.76 -7.47
CA ASP A 394 19.03 -17.09 -8.35
C ASP A 394 19.84 -15.99 -7.60
N ASP A 395 19.54 -15.76 -6.30
CA ASP A 395 20.24 -14.84 -5.39
C ASP A 395 21.72 -15.18 -5.15
N SER A 396 22.17 -16.42 -5.37
CA SER A 396 23.57 -16.80 -5.14
C SER A 396 24.51 -16.61 -6.34
N SER A 397 23.97 -16.46 -7.55
CA SER A 397 24.79 -16.33 -8.78
C SER A 397 24.89 -14.89 -9.32
N ASN A 398 23.97 -13.98 -8.97
CA ASN A 398 23.95 -12.58 -9.41
C ASN A 398 24.19 -11.56 -8.27
N THR A 399 25.16 -11.84 -7.38
CA THR A 399 25.43 -11.03 -6.18
C THR A 399 25.86 -9.58 -6.48
N LEU A 400 26.48 -9.31 -7.63
CA LEU A 400 26.93 -7.97 -7.99
C LEU A 400 25.78 -7.03 -8.40
N GLU A 401 24.90 -7.46 -9.32
CA GLU A 401 23.76 -6.63 -9.75
C GLU A 401 22.74 -6.39 -8.62
N SER A 402 22.50 -7.41 -7.77
CA SER A 402 21.59 -7.27 -6.62
C SER A 402 22.16 -6.33 -5.55
N SER A 403 23.48 -6.39 -5.29
CA SER A 403 24.12 -5.47 -4.35
C SER A 403 24.03 -4.02 -4.84
N GLU A 404 24.35 -3.74 -6.11
CA GLU A 404 24.26 -2.39 -6.67
C GLU A 404 22.86 -1.78 -6.56
N VAL A 405 21.82 -2.58 -6.86
CA VAL A 405 20.44 -2.11 -6.75
C VAL A 405 20.08 -1.91 -5.27
N TYR A 406 20.26 -2.90 -4.39
CA TYR A 406 19.76 -2.84 -3.02
C TYR A 406 20.73 -2.24 -1.99
N ASN A 407 21.74 -1.49 -2.44
CA ASN A 407 22.64 -0.75 -1.57
C ASN A 407 21.95 0.40 -0.82
N LEU A 408 22.57 0.84 0.28
CA LEU A 408 22.11 2.01 1.03
C LEU A 408 22.33 3.30 0.23
N PRO A 409 21.44 4.29 0.36
CA PRO A 409 21.56 5.56 -0.35
C PRO A 409 22.79 6.36 0.12
N PHE A 410 23.20 7.34 -0.70
CA PHE A 410 24.27 8.31 -0.38
C PHE A 410 25.64 7.70 -0.07
N GLY A 411 25.95 6.50 -0.58
CA GLY A 411 27.26 5.87 -0.37
C GLY A 411 27.50 5.36 1.07
N ILE A 412 26.48 5.39 1.92
CA ILE A 412 26.55 4.94 3.33
C ILE A 412 26.97 3.46 3.41
N SER A 413 26.62 2.65 2.40
CA SER A 413 27.03 1.25 2.28
C SER A 413 28.56 1.09 2.32
N SER A 414 29.29 1.96 1.61
CA SER A 414 30.76 1.93 1.55
C SER A 414 31.38 2.23 2.93
N CYS A 415 30.88 3.27 3.61
CA CYS A 415 31.34 3.65 4.95
C CYS A 415 31.10 2.56 6.00
N LEU A 416 29.90 1.94 6.00
CA LEU A 416 29.54 0.89 6.96
C LEU A 416 30.27 -0.43 6.69
N SER A 417 30.57 -0.74 5.43
CA SER A 417 31.28 -1.98 5.06
C SER A 417 32.71 -2.08 5.62
N SER A 418 33.27 -0.97 6.10
CA SER A 418 34.56 -0.93 6.80
C SER A 418 34.51 -1.62 8.18
N TYR A 419 33.32 -1.80 8.77
CA TYR A 419 33.17 -2.35 10.12
C TYR A 419 32.74 -3.82 10.12
N THR A 420 33.42 -4.66 10.91
CA THR A 420 33.21 -6.12 10.93
C THR A 420 31.88 -6.54 11.56
N TRP A 421 31.32 -5.75 12.49
CA TRP A 421 30.05 -6.04 13.16
C TRP A 421 28.83 -5.89 12.24
N VAL A 422 28.97 -5.13 11.15
CA VAL A 422 27.91 -4.89 10.15
C VAL A 422 27.46 -6.18 9.46
N ARG A 423 28.32 -7.21 9.43
CA ARG A 423 27.99 -8.55 8.91
C ARG A 423 26.90 -9.29 9.71
N TYR A 424 26.69 -8.92 10.97
CA TYR A 424 25.69 -9.56 11.84
C TYR A 424 24.35 -8.81 11.83
N VAL A 425 24.25 -7.70 11.11
CA VAL A 425 23.06 -6.86 11.07
C VAL A 425 22.16 -7.30 9.91
N PRO A 426 20.96 -7.83 10.20
CA PRO A 426 20.15 -8.54 9.19
C PRO A 426 19.49 -7.64 8.14
N PHE A 427 19.58 -6.32 8.26
CA PHE A 427 19.02 -5.34 7.31
C PHE A 427 20.09 -4.61 6.46
N LEU A 428 21.37 -4.87 6.71
CA LEU A 428 22.48 -4.26 5.97
C LEU A 428 22.93 -5.18 4.82
N PRO A 429 23.35 -4.61 3.67
CA PRO A 429 23.90 -5.41 2.57
C PRO A 429 25.27 -5.99 2.98
N LEU A 430 25.46 -7.28 2.77
CA LEU A 430 26.77 -7.92 2.92
C LEU A 430 27.52 -7.81 1.59
N ASN A 431 28.57 -6.98 1.54
CA ASN A 431 29.52 -7.06 0.44
C ASN A 431 30.40 -8.30 0.63
N ALA A 432 30.32 -9.26 -0.30
CA ALA A 432 31.35 -10.28 -0.45
C ALA A 432 32.67 -9.57 -0.85
N PRO A 433 33.83 -9.99 -0.33
CA PRO A 433 35.10 -9.37 -0.67
C PRO A 433 35.32 -9.42 -2.18
N SER A 434 35.73 -8.29 -2.76
CA SER A 434 36.07 -8.13 -4.17
C SER A 434 37.05 -9.21 -4.59
N SER A 435 36.67 -10.02 -5.58
CA SER A 435 37.51 -11.05 -6.20
C SER A 435 38.60 -10.44 -7.11
N GLN A 436 39.36 -9.46 -6.61
CA GLN A 436 40.57 -8.96 -7.27
C GLN A 436 41.86 -9.58 -6.72
N ASP A 437 41.79 -10.36 -5.64
CA ASP A 437 42.96 -11.09 -5.09
C ASP A 437 42.85 -12.61 -5.33
N LYS A 438 42.92 -13.03 -6.60
CA LYS A 438 43.34 -14.39 -6.94
C LYS A 438 44.44 -14.33 -8.00
N PRO A 439 45.67 -14.80 -7.71
CA PRO A 439 46.71 -14.90 -8.73
C PRO A 439 46.29 -15.93 -9.77
N GLY A 440 46.59 -15.62 -11.03
CA GLY A 440 45.96 -16.18 -12.22
C GLY A 440 45.96 -17.71 -12.34
N VAL A 441 44.90 -18.22 -12.94
CA VAL A 441 44.90 -19.49 -13.67
C VAL A 441 44.09 -19.29 -14.95
N ASP A 442 44.68 -19.76 -16.03
CA ASP A 442 44.44 -19.47 -17.44
C ASP A 442 43.02 -19.63 -17.99
N SER A 443 42.79 -18.78 -18.98
CA SER A 443 41.70 -18.73 -19.95
C SER A 443 41.50 -20.07 -20.68
N LEU A 444 40.30 -20.65 -20.58
CA LEU A 444 39.82 -21.66 -21.53
C LEU A 444 38.36 -21.40 -21.91
N GLU A 445 38.23 -20.82 -23.10
CA GLU A 445 37.14 -20.83 -24.09
C GLU A 445 35.73 -21.30 -23.67
N ALA A 446 34.77 -20.35 -23.66
CA ALA A 446 33.34 -20.65 -23.72
C ALA A 446 32.80 -20.44 -25.15
N LYS A 447 32.39 -21.56 -25.75
CA LYS A 447 31.77 -21.72 -27.06
C LYS A 447 30.43 -20.95 -27.16
N LYS A 448 30.28 -20.13 -28.20
CA LYS A 448 29.01 -19.47 -28.61
C LYS A 448 27.90 -20.50 -28.89
N GLN A 449 26.70 -20.27 -28.35
CA GLN A 449 25.43 -20.78 -28.91
C GLN A 449 24.53 -19.58 -29.29
N PRO A 450 23.88 -19.57 -30.48
CA PRO A 450 23.06 -18.46 -30.93
C PRO A 450 21.57 -18.67 -30.59
N GLY A 451 20.87 -17.57 -30.33
CA GLY A 451 19.41 -17.49 -30.47
C GLY A 451 18.61 -17.31 -29.17
N LYS A 452 18.41 -16.06 -28.77
CA LYS A 452 17.20 -15.57 -28.07
C LYS A 452 17.06 -14.05 -28.34
N PRO A 453 15.84 -13.53 -28.57
CA PRO A 453 15.63 -12.13 -28.90
C PRO A 453 15.90 -11.22 -27.68
N GLU A 454 16.51 -10.06 -27.92
CA GLU A 454 16.79 -9.03 -26.92
C GLU A 454 15.51 -8.55 -26.22
N PRO A 455 15.49 -8.41 -24.88
CA PRO A 455 14.45 -7.65 -24.21
C PRO A 455 14.67 -6.15 -24.46
N SER A 456 13.58 -5.47 -24.81
CA SER A 456 13.51 -4.03 -25.07
C SER A 456 14.18 -3.21 -23.96
N HIS A 457 15.07 -2.30 -24.37
CA HIS A 457 15.78 -1.37 -23.51
C HIS A 457 14.82 -0.55 -22.63
N ILE A 458 14.72 -0.92 -21.35
CA ILE A 458 14.25 -0.02 -20.29
C ILE A 458 15.44 0.89 -19.95
N ILE A 459 15.24 2.20 -20.07
CA ILE A 459 16.25 3.20 -19.71
C ILE A 459 16.44 3.14 -18.18
N ARG A 460 17.42 2.36 -17.72
CA ARG A 460 17.95 2.43 -16.36
C ARG A 460 18.80 3.69 -16.25
N SER A 461 18.21 4.82 -15.87
CA SER A 461 19.00 5.97 -15.42
C SER A 461 19.45 5.71 -13.97
N VAL A 462 20.68 5.22 -13.83
CA VAL A 462 21.45 5.28 -12.59
C VAL A 462 22.33 6.52 -12.68
N ALA A 463 22.04 7.52 -11.85
CA ALA A 463 23.02 8.55 -11.45
C ALA A 463 22.52 9.24 -10.18
N LEU A 464 23.20 8.87 -9.07
CA LEU A 464 23.28 9.45 -7.72
C LEU A 464 21.99 9.61 -6.89
#